data_AF-A0A7C5G678-F1
#
_entry.id   AF-A0A7C5G678-F1
#
_cell.length_a   1.000
_cell.length_b   1.000
_cell.length_c   1.000
_cell.angle_alpha   90.00
_cell.angle_beta   90.00
_cell.angle_gamma   90.00
#
_symmetry.space_group_name_H-M   'P 1'
#
loop_
_entity.id
_entity.type
_entity.pdbx_description
1 polymer ?
#
loop_
_entity_poly.entity_id
_entity_poly.type
_entity_poly.pdbx_seq_one_letter_code
_entity_poly.pdbx_strand_id
1 'polypeptide(L)'
;RHAVQLYEAIAYLLIFMVIYPVYWKTNKRKKPGYIFGLFLVLVFGARFVLEYFKEDLGGVESYFGNILSTGQILSVPLILLGLYLMFRKNKNR
;
A
#
# COMPACT_ATOMS: atom_id res chain seq x y z
N ARG A 1 -16.75 1.39 -17.51
CA ARG A 1 -15.70 2.08 -16.71
C ARG A 1 -16.23 2.30 -15.29
N HIS A 2 -16.08 1.32 -14.39
CA HIS A 2 -16.44 1.40 -12.95
C HIS A 2 -15.86 0.25 -12.11
N ALA A 3 -15.29 -0.80 -12.73
CA ALA A 3 -14.80 -1.98 -12.00
C ALA A 3 -13.63 -1.66 -11.05
N VAL A 4 -12.71 -0.76 -11.45
CA VAL A 4 -11.49 -0.48 -10.67
C VAL A 4 -11.78 0.18 -9.33
N GLN A 5 -12.79 1.06 -9.26
CA GLN A 5 -13.16 1.73 -8.02
C GLN A 5 -13.77 0.74 -7.00
N LEU A 6 -14.48 -0.28 -7.48
CA LEU A 6 -14.97 -1.38 -6.65
C LEU A 6 -13.80 -2.24 -6.13
N TYR A 7 -12.82 -2.55 -6.99
CA TYR A 7 -11.61 -3.26 -6.56
C TYR A 7 -10.79 -2.46 -5.53
N GLU A 8 -10.65 -1.14 -5.71
CA GLU A 8 -10.01 -0.25 -4.73
C GLU A 8 -10.78 -0.24 -3.39
N ALA A 9 -12.10 -0.11 -3.42
CA ALA A 9 -12.93 -0.12 -2.21
C ALA A 9 -12.82 -1.46 -1.45
N ILE A 10 -12.85 -2.58 -2.18
CA ILE A 10 -12.65 -3.92 -1.60
C ILE A 10 -11.24 -4.04 -1.02
N ALA A 11 -10.21 -3.57 -1.72
CA ALA A 11 -8.85 -3.57 -1.21
C ALA A 11 -8.75 -2.77 0.11
N TYR A 12 -9.32 -1.57 0.19
CA TYR A 12 -9.31 -0.79 1.43
C TYR A 12 -10.08 -1.46 2.58
N LEU A 13 -11.17 -2.16 2.27
CA LEU A 13 -11.92 -2.94 3.26
C LEU A 13 -11.09 -4.12 3.80
N LEU A 14 -10.38 -4.84 2.92
CA LEU A 14 -9.46 -5.91 3.33
C LEU A 14 -8.30 -5.37 4.18
N ILE A 15 -7.74 -4.22 3.81
CA ILE A 15 -6.68 -3.55 4.58
C ILE A 15 -7.17 -3.22 5.98
N PHE A 16 -8.39 -2.69 6.10
CA PHE A 16 -9.00 -2.44 7.41
C PHE A 16 -9.17 -3.73 8.22
N MET A 17 -9.65 -4.81 7.60
CA MET A 17 -9.77 -6.12 8.25
C MET A 17 -8.44 -6.72 8.71
N VAL A 18 -7.31 -6.35 8.09
CA VAL A 18 -5.96 -6.75 8.52
C VAL A 18 -5.45 -5.86 9.66
N ILE A 19 -5.60 -4.54 9.53
CA ILE A 19 -5.08 -3.59 10.52
C ILE A 19 -5.84 -3.69 11.84
N TYR A 20 -7.17 -3.87 11.80
CA TYR A 20 -8.02 -3.92 12.98
C TYR A 20 -7.59 -4.99 14.00
N PRO A 21 -7.44 -6.28 13.65
CA PRO A 21 -6.96 -7.29 14.58
C PRO A 21 -5.49 -7.10 14.94
N VAL A 22 -4.65 -6.58 14.04
CA VAL A 22 -3.24 -6.28 14.38
C VAL A 22 -3.15 -5.22 15.47
N TYR A 23 -4.03 -4.21 15.42
CA TYR A 23 -4.12 -3.17 16.44
C TYR A 23 -4.63 -3.71 17.78
N TRP A 24 -5.72 -4.49 17.76
CA TRP A 24 -6.41 -4.92 18.98
C TRP A 24 -5.84 -6.19 19.61
N LYS A 25 -5.47 -7.19 18.81
CA LYS A 25 -5.01 -8.50 19.29
C LYS A 25 -3.50 -8.60 19.50
N THR A 26 -2.72 -7.62 19.05
CA THR A 26 -1.25 -7.72 19.09
C THR A 26 -0.62 -6.60 19.91
N ASN A 27 0.48 -6.92 20.61
CA ASN A 27 1.34 -5.94 21.27
C ASN A 27 2.04 -4.95 20.30
N LYS A 28 1.81 -5.06 18.99
CA LYS A 28 2.41 -4.17 17.98
C LYS A 28 1.90 -2.74 18.06
N ARG A 29 0.78 -2.49 18.75
CA ARG A 29 0.38 -1.12 19.17
C ARG A 29 1.43 -0.43 20.05
N LYS A 30 2.22 -1.19 20.82
CA LYS A 30 3.29 -0.66 21.67
C LYS A 30 4.57 -0.30 20.89
N LYS A 31 4.63 -0.63 19.60
CA LYS A 31 5.77 -0.29 18.73
C LYS A 31 5.42 0.98 17.94
N PRO A 32 5.93 2.17 18.32
CA PRO A 32 5.75 3.38 17.52
C PRO A 32 6.20 3.13 16.08
N GLY A 33 5.41 3.58 15.11
CA GLY A 33 5.68 3.43 13.67
C GLY A 33 5.21 2.12 13.04
N TYR A 34 4.96 1.04 13.79
CA TYR A 34 4.62 -0.26 13.19
C TYR A 34 3.27 -0.24 12.46
N ILE A 35 2.21 0.27 13.11
CA ILE A 35 0.85 0.27 12.53
C ILE A 35 0.76 1.22 11.34
N PHE A 36 1.42 2.37 11.43
CA PHE A 36 1.50 3.32 10.32
C PHE A 36 2.32 2.74 9.15
N GLY A 37 3.44 2.07 9.43
CA GLY A 37 4.21 1.37 8.40
C GLY A 37 3.42 0.25 7.73
N LEU A 38 2.68 -0.55 8.51
CA LEU A 38 1.78 -1.58 7.99
C LEU A 38 0.69 -0.98 7.08
N PHE A 39 0.10 0.15 7.49
CA PHE A 39 -0.86 0.88 6.67
C PHE A 39 -0.25 1.34 5.33
N LEU A 40 0.94 1.93 5.35
CA LEU A 40 1.64 2.36 4.13
C LEU A 40 1.92 1.18 3.19
N VAL A 41 2.47 0.08 3.71
CA VAL A 41 2.76 -1.12 2.88
C VAL A 41 1.50 -1.69 2.26
N LEU A 42 0.42 -1.79 3.03
CA LEU A 42 -0.83 -2.37 2.56
C LEU A 42 -1.54 -1.48 1.53
N VAL A 43 -1.66 -0.18 1.79
CA VAL A 43 -2.35 0.76 0.89
C VAL A 43 -1.57 0.96 -0.41
N PHE A 44 -0.27 1.27 -0.31
CA PHE A 44 0.55 1.51 -1.50
C PHE A 44 0.88 0.19 -2.22
N GLY A 45 0.95 -0.94 -1.52
CA GLY A 45 1.05 -2.26 -2.13
C GLY A 45 -0.18 -2.63 -2.93
N ALA A 46 -1.39 -2.46 -2.35
CA ALA A 46 -2.63 -2.66 -3.09
C ALA A 46 -2.75 -1.71 -4.28
N ARG A 47 -2.36 -0.43 -4.11
CA ARG A 47 -2.32 0.56 -5.20
C ARG A 47 -1.38 0.14 -6.32
N PHE A 48 -0.18 -0.32 -6.00
CA PHE A 48 0.79 -0.81 -6.98
C PHE A 48 0.22 -1.97 -7.82
N VAL A 49 -0.42 -2.93 -7.16
CA VAL A 49 -1.05 -4.08 -7.82
C VAL A 49 -2.25 -3.65 -8.67
N LEU A 50 -3.14 -2.82 -8.13
CA LEU A 50 -4.33 -2.36 -8.85
C LEU A 50 -3.99 -1.46 -10.05
N GLU A 51 -2.90 -0.69 -9.97
CA GLU A 51 -2.42 0.13 -11.08
C GLU A 51 -1.93 -0.72 -12.25
N TYR A 52 -1.29 -1.87 -11.99
CA TYR A 52 -0.91 -2.84 -13.03
C TYR A 52 -2.14 -3.34 -13.80
N PHE A 53 -3.25 -3.60 -13.11
CA PHE A 53 -4.51 -4.01 -13.75
C PHE A 53 -5.26 -2.87 -14.46
N LYS A 54 -4.88 -1.60 -14.25
CA LYS A 54 -5.51 -0.45 -14.93
C LYS A 54 -4.96 -0.22 -16.34
N GLU A 55 -3.70 -0.61 -16.60
CA GLU A 55 -3.03 -0.32 -17.87
C GLU A 55 -3.46 -1.23 -19.04
N ASP A 56 -4.07 -2.39 -18.77
CA ASP A 56 -4.51 -3.32 -19.82
C ASP A 56 -5.82 -2.93 -20.54
N LEU A 57 -6.51 -1.87 -20.13
CA LEU A 57 -7.87 -1.53 -20.63
C LEU A 57 -7.94 -0.39 -21.66
N GLY A 58 -6.83 -0.05 -22.30
CA GLY A 58 -6.82 0.74 -23.53
C GLY A 58 -6.38 2.19 -23.35
N GLY A 59 -5.13 2.44 -23.71
CA GLY A 59 -4.71 3.68 -24.36
C GLY A 59 -4.25 4.81 -23.46
N VAL A 60 -3.06 4.69 -22.84
CA VAL A 60 -2.16 5.84 -22.63
C VAL A 60 -0.70 5.36 -22.60
N GLU A 61 -0.16 4.95 -23.75
CA GLU A 61 1.27 4.63 -23.92
C GLU A 61 2.19 5.88 -23.99
N SER A 62 1.70 7.11 -23.81
CA SER A 62 2.32 8.28 -24.48
C SER A 62 2.84 9.44 -23.62
N TYR A 63 3.19 9.26 -22.34
CA TYR A 63 3.80 10.37 -21.57
C TYR A 63 5.08 10.09 -20.76
N PHE A 64 5.41 8.84 -20.40
CA PHE A 64 6.58 8.55 -19.53
C PHE A 64 7.42 7.32 -19.93
N GLY A 65 7.32 6.87 -21.17
CA GLY A 65 8.16 5.79 -21.70
C GLY A 65 7.99 4.47 -20.95
N ASN A 66 6.87 3.77 -21.17
CA ASN A 66 6.70 2.30 -21.12
C ASN A 66 7.42 1.47 -20.02
N ILE A 67 7.65 2.00 -18.81
CA ILE A 67 8.32 1.24 -17.74
C ILE A 67 7.44 1.07 -16.50
N LEU A 68 6.83 2.14 -15.96
CA LEU A 68 5.92 2.09 -14.80
C LEU A 68 4.96 3.29 -14.79
N SER A 69 3.72 3.13 -14.34
CA SER A 69 2.78 4.25 -14.16
C SER A 69 3.24 5.20 -13.05
N THR A 70 2.83 6.48 -13.11
CA THR A 70 3.09 7.46 -12.05
C THR A 70 2.66 6.96 -10.66
N GLY A 71 1.55 6.23 -10.58
CA GLY A 71 1.08 5.59 -9.35
C GLY A 71 2.02 4.53 -8.79
N GLN A 72 2.68 3.76 -9.66
CA GLN A 72 3.63 2.72 -9.26
C GLN A 72 4.94 3.33 -8.75
N ILE A 73 5.48 4.34 -9.47
CA ILE A 73 6.70 5.05 -9.08
C ILE A 73 6.55 5.70 -7.70
N LEU A 74 5.38 6.29 -7.40
CA LEU A 74 5.09 6.87 -6.08
C LEU A 74 4.86 5.81 -4.99
N SER A 75 4.32 4.64 -5.36
CA SER A 75 4.01 3.59 -4.40
C SER A 75 5.26 2.89 -3.87
N VAL A 76 6.27 2.64 -4.72
CA VAL A 76 7.53 1.97 -4.33
C VAL A 76 8.23 2.64 -3.12
N PRO A 77 8.55 3.94 -3.12
CA PRO A 77 9.23 4.58 -1.99
C PRO A 77 8.38 4.58 -0.71
N LEU A 78 7.05 4.64 -0.83
CA LEU A 78 6.14 4.61 0.31
C LEU A 78 6.01 3.21 0.91
N ILE A 79 6.04 2.16 0.08
CA ILE A 79 6.14 0.77 0.55
C ILE A 79 7.46 0.57 1.29
N LEU A 80 8.58 1.02 0.72
CA LEU A 80 9.90 0.93 1.36
C LEU A 80 9.94 1.68 2.70
N LEU A 81 9.36 2.89 2.75
CA LEU A 81 9.23 3.65 3.99
C LEU A 81 8.38 2.90 5.01
N GLY A 82 7.27 2.30 4.59
CA GLY A 82 6.41 1.50 5.46
C GLY A 82 7.14 0.29 6.05
N LEU A 83 7.89 -0.45 5.22
CA LEU A 83 8.74 -1.56 5.66
C LEU A 83 9.81 -1.08 6.64
N TYR A 84 10.48 0.02 6.34
CA TYR A 84 11.45 0.63 7.24
C TYR A 84 10.83 0.94 8.60
N LEU A 85 9.65 1.58 8.65
CA LEU A 85 8.95 1.88 9.91
C LEU A 85 8.50 0.63 10.68
N MET A 86 8.16 -0.46 9.99
CA MET A 86 7.79 -1.73 10.61
C MET A 86 8.99 -2.48 11.22
N PHE A 87 10.14 -2.44 10.56
CA PHE A 87 11.33 -3.23 10.93
C PHE A 87 12.43 -2.42 11.62
N ARG A 88 12.31 -1.08 11.67
CA ARG A 88 13.24 -0.24 12.43
C ARG A 88 13.27 -0.73 13.87
N LYS A 89 14.49 -0.97 14.38
CA LYS A 89 14.69 -1.26 15.80
C LYS A 89 14.17 -0.07 16.60
N ASN A 90 13.06 -0.26 17.31
CA ASN A 90 12.72 0.62 18.41
C ASN A 90 13.79 0.42 19.47
N LYS A 91 14.67 1.42 19.58
CA LYS A 91 15.57 1.58 20.70
C LYS A 91 14.69 1.95 21.90
N ASN A 92 14.02 0.95 22.46
CA ASN A 92 13.41 1.09 23.77
C ASN A 92 14.58 1.39 24.73
N ARG A 93 14.71 2.66 25.10
CA ARG A 93 15.31 3.06 26.35
C ARG A 93 14.28 2.84 27.45
#